data_AF-A0A421F303-F1
#
_entry.id   AF-A0A421F303-F1
#
_cell.length_a   1.000
_cell.length_b   1.000
_cell.length_c   1.000
_cell.angle_alpha   90.00
_cell.angle_beta   90.00
_cell.angle_gamma   90.00
#
_symmetry.space_group_name_H-M   'P 1'
#
loop_
_entity.id
_entity.type
_entity.pdbx_description
1 polymer ?
#
loop_
_entity_poly.entity_id
_entity_poly.type
_entity_poly.pdbx_seq_one_letter_code
_entity_poly.pdbx_strand_id
1 'polypeptide(L)'
;MRLGAFAFTALAFAVSAYASVVEFNDLSARYKAGIVFAPNDGVDGSSTDAPQGATFTKSGLSNGDVSQMTIYKTGTSHGASGSSGSSSEVTQQSFPTQVDNNSNTSQNNVGKPSSGSDVSQGSAGQSNASNNNTEAPPVYKGDCVLTRDYINGTNVRKCDSIIIDSLHVPAGVTLNLTKLADGATVSFQGTTTFGPMLWDGPLVKLQGNNLTVTGPGTLDGQGAWYWPYGQNVTRPVFFKLNRVNNSTLSGFNLLNMLYRTFSIGNSSYTTIKELLLNASAGDGLAKNTDGFDLSKNDHITITNNTIYNQDDCLAMQSSTNTIFSNNYCHGSHGISVGSLGGPERNAFTTVSGLTVTGNTIVNSHNGIRIKTIIGLKGLVTNAVYRNNVLSNVTHAIVMHSDYNKTKGGYAGTPTSLVEITNITIDGLTGTAGNLYDIVANPDVVSDWTFTNIVVNSTIIGKCSGEPSNVKC
;
A
#
# COMPACT_ATOMS: atom_id res chain seq x y z
N MET A 1 21.71 85.55 4.40
CA MET A 1 22.64 84.78 5.25
C MET A 1 22.60 83.32 4.82
N ARG A 2 23.77 82.68 4.79
CA ARG A 2 24.13 81.38 4.16
C ARG A 2 23.15 80.25 4.51
N LEU A 3 22.60 79.47 3.57
CA LEU A 3 23.15 78.43 2.67
C LEU A 3 23.70 77.16 3.38
N GLY A 4 23.10 76.02 3.02
CA GLY A 4 23.69 74.66 3.09
C GLY A 4 22.90 73.69 3.97
N ALA A 5 22.65 72.44 3.61
CA ALA A 5 22.85 71.65 2.39
C ALA A 5 22.11 70.31 2.59
N PHE A 6 21.64 69.70 1.49
CA PHE A 6 21.80 68.30 1.07
C PHE A 6 22.12 67.23 2.15
N ALA A 7 21.72 65.97 2.09
CA ALA A 7 20.87 65.13 1.24
C ALA A 7 21.09 63.67 1.73
N PHE A 8 20.30 62.72 1.21
CA PHE A 8 20.49 61.25 1.31
C PHE A 8 20.27 60.66 2.72
N THR A 9 19.53 59.58 2.93
CA THR A 9 19.28 58.42 2.07
C THR A 9 18.02 57.71 2.59
N ALA A 10 17.00 57.52 1.75
CA ALA A 10 16.04 56.45 1.95
C ALA A 10 16.75 55.14 1.58
N LEU A 11 16.94 54.24 2.55
CA LEU A 11 17.48 52.92 2.28
C LEU A 11 16.33 51.92 2.25
N ALA A 12 15.86 51.63 1.03
CA ALA A 12 15.23 50.37 0.72
C ALA A 12 16.34 49.31 0.65
N PHE A 13 16.24 48.28 1.48
CA PHE A 13 16.78 46.96 1.16
C PHE A 13 15.66 45.95 1.36
N ALA A 14 15.10 45.52 0.24
CA ALA A 14 14.63 44.16 0.11
C ALA A 14 15.84 43.22 0.34
N VAL A 15 15.63 42.09 1.02
CA VAL A 15 16.10 40.76 0.62
C VAL A 15 15.75 39.72 1.69
N SER A 16 15.21 38.61 1.17
CA SER A 16 15.10 37.26 1.72
C SER A 16 14.15 37.00 2.88
N ALA A 17 12.94 36.61 2.49
CA ALA A 17 12.23 35.53 3.15
C ALA A 17 13.17 34.31 3.31
N TYR A 18 13.41 33.88 4.53
CA TYR A 18 13.82 32.52 4.82
C TYR A 18 12.64 31.83 5.50
N ALA A 19 11.78 31.25 4.66
CA ALA A 19 11.00 30.10 5.08
C ALA A 19 12.00 28.95 5.23
N SER A 20 12.34 28.59 6.46
CA SER A 20 13.11 27.39 6.73
C SER A 20 12.29 26.18 6.32
N VAL A 21 12.62 25.66 5.14
CA VAL A 21 12.23 24.34 4.67
C VAL A 21 12.83 23.33 5.65
N VAL A 22 12.01 22.81 6.56
CA VAL A 22 12.32 21.55 7.23
C VAL A 22 12.07 20.45 6.19
N GLU A 23 13.12 20.11 5.46
CA GLU A 23 13.17 18.90 4.65
C GLU A 23 13.17 17.70 5.59
N PHE A 24 12.14 16.88 5.48
CA PHE A 24 12.00 15.63 6.19
C PHE A 24 13.00 14.63 5.63
N ASN A 25 14.11 14.43 6.34
CA ASN A 25 14.86 13.19 6.25
C ASN A 25 14.07 12.09 6.94
N ASP A 26 13.83 11.05 6.16
CA ASP A 26 13.35 9.74 6.55
C ASP A 26 14.10 9.26 7.81
N LEU A 27 13.36 8.99 8.88
CA LEU A 27 13.90 8.48 10.15
C LEU A 27 14.20 6.97 10.08
N SER A 28 14.51 6.46 8.89
CA SER A 28 14.86 5.06 8.61
C SER A 28 16.36 4.85 8.39
N ALA A 29 17.24 5.59 9.09
CA ALA A 29 18.65 5.22 9.16
C ALA A 29 19.34 5.86 10.36
N ARG A 30 19.43 5.12 11.49
CA ARG A 30 20.56 5.15 12.46
C ARG A 30 20.24 4.23 13.65
N TYR A 31 20.52 2.94 13.50
CA TYR A 31 21.04 2.12 14.59
C TYR A 31 21.99 1.08 13.96
N LYS A 32 23.19 1.53 13.62
CA LYS A 32 24.32 0.64 13.35
C LYS A 32 25.00 0.33 14.68
N ALA A 33 25.01 -0.95 15.02
CA ALA A 33 26.02 -1.69 15.78
C ALA A 33 26.71 -0.93 16.93
N GLY A 34 26.18 -1.10 18.14
CA GLY A 34 26.96 -1.02 19.37
C GLY A 34 27.39 -2.43 19.77
N ILE A 35 28.60 -2.83 19.39
CA ILE A 35 29.33 -3.92 20.05
C ILE A 35 29.72 -3.37 21.42
N VAL A 36 29.15 -3.92 22.49
CA VAL A 36 29.63 -3.67 23.85
C VAL A 36 30.38 -4.92 24.30
N PHE A 37 31.70 -4.76 24.45
CA PHE A 37 32.53 -5.67 25.21
C PHE A 37 32.15 -5.58 26.68
N ALA A 38 31.89 -6.72 27.31
CA ALA A 38 31.89 -6.86 28.75
C ALA A 38 33.30 -6.61 29.32
N PRO A 39 33.38 -6.10 30.55
CA PRO A 39 34.36 -6.59 31.49
C PRO A 39 33.71 -7.20 32.73
N ASN A 40 34.46 -8.18 33.23
CA ASN A 40 34.18 -9.15 34.24
C ASN A 40 34.37 -8.61 35.68
N ASP A 41 33.82 -9.39 36.61
CA ASP A 41 34.22 -9.66 38.00
C ASP A 41 33.88 -8.66 39.13
N GLY A 42 33.23 -9.20 40.19
CA GLY A 42 33.16 -8.53 41.51
C GLY A 42 32.09 -8.93 42.53
N VAL A 43 31.95 -10.22 42.87
CA VAL A 43 31.75 -10.83 44.24
C VAL A 43 30.62 -10.37 45.21
N ASP A 44 30.03 -11.41 45.85
CA ASP A 44 29.18 -11.53 47.06
C ASP A 44 27.66 -11.25 46.96
N GLY A 45 26.74 -12.12 47.41
CA GLY A 45 26.82 -13.41 48.10
C GLY A 45 25.41 -13.86 48.57
N SER A 46 25.22 -15.19 48.71
CA SER A 46 24.11 -15.91 49.40
C SER A 46 22.68 -15.79 48.81
N SER A 47 21.81 -16.80 48.74
CA SER A 47 21.78 -18.21 49.16
C SER A 47 20.57 -18.92 48.51
N THR A 48 20.70 -20.22 48.21
CA THR A 48 19.70 -21.33 48.32
C THR A 48 18.29 -21.11 47.73
N ASP A 49 17.76 -21.88 46.77
CA ASP A 49 17.73 -23.35 46.64
C ASP A 49 17.37 -23.76 45.20
N ALA A 50 17.94 -24.87 44.74
CA ALA A 50 17.45 -25.66 43.62
C ALA A 50 16.85 -26.97 44.17
N PRO A 51 16.00 -27.64 43.38
CA PRO A 51 16.48 -28.94 42.94
C PRO A 51 16.36 -29.19 41.43
N GLN A 52 17.35 -29.98 41.03
CA GLN A 52 17.73 -30.57 39.76
C GLN A 52 16.62 -31.19 38.90
N GLY A 53 16.89 -31.21 37.60
CA GLY A 53 16.91 -32.47 36.85
C GLY A 53 16.17 -32.47 35.51
N ALA A 54 16.91 -32.32 34.41
CA ALA A 54 16.86 -33.20 33.23
C ALA A 54 17.65 -32.58 32.06
N THR A 55 18.85 -33.11 31.83
CA THR A 55 19.55 -33.07 30.55
C THR A 55 18.89 -34.07 29.60
N PHE A 56 18.55 -33.65 28.37
CA PHE A 56 18.47 -34.58 27.24
C PHE A 56 19.16 -34.01 26.01
N THR A 57 19.85 -34.93 25.36
CA THR A 57 20.85 -34.82 24.31
C THR A 57 20.23 -34.51 22.94
N LYS A 58 20.98 -33.74 22.16
CA LYS A 58 20.76 -33.53 20.73
C LYS A 58 21.28 -34.75 19.97
N SER A 59 20.42 -35.45 19.24
CA SER A 59 20.80 -36.41 18.21
C SER A 59 20.02 -36.10 16.93
N GLY A 60 20.72 -36.13 15.79
CA GLY A 60 20.18 -35.84 14.47
C GLY A 60 19.83 -37.10 13.67
N LEU A 61 19.53 -36.86 12.39
CA LEU A 61 19.17 -37.79 11.29
C LEU A 61 17.67 -38.15 11.29
N SER A 62 16.92 -38.22 10.18
CA SER A 62 17.22 -38.33 8.74
C SER A 62 15.98 -38.01 7.88
N ASN A 63 16.18 -37.83 6.57
CA ASN A 63 15.17 -37.80 5.51
C ASN A 63 14.32 -39.09 5.46
N GLY A 64 13.04 -38.96 5.11
CA GLY A 64 12.23 -40.09 4.61
C GLY A 64 10.72 -39.87 4.69
N ASP A 65 10.07 -39.96 3.53
CA ASP A 65 8.69 -40.37 3.28
C ASP A 65 7.51 -39.38 3.42
N VAL A 66 7.19 -38.87 2.23
CA VAL A 66 5.86 -38.54 1.71
C VAL A 66 4.85 -39.64 2.07
N SER A 67 3.74 -39.26 2.70
CA SER A 67 2.52 -40.05 2.68
C SER A 67 1.30 -39.17 2.40
N GLN A 68 0.50 -39.67 1.46
CA GLN A 68 -0.68 -39.05 0.88
C GLN A 68 -1.78 -38.86 1.94
N MET A 69 -2.37 -37.66 1.99
CA MET A 69 -3.57 -37.41 2.78
C MET A 69 -4.80 -37.64 1.89
N THR A 70 -5.44 -38.79 2.07
CA THR A 70 -6.74 -39.13 1.49
C THR A 70 -7.85 -38.35 2.20
N ILE A 71 -8.59 -37.53 1.46
CA ILE A 71 -9.77 -36.81 1.93
C ILE A 71 -10.97 -37.77 1.93
N TYR A 72 -11.53 -38.05 3.10
CA TYR A 72 -12.85 -38.68 3.24
C TYR A 72 -13.94 -37.62 3.00
N LYS A 73 -14.75 -37.84 1.96
CA LYS A 73 -15.98 -37.09 1.69
C LYS A 73 -17.16 -37.92 2.21
N THR A 74 -17.70 -37.57 3.37
CA THR A 74 -18.97 -38.12 3.85
C THR A 74 -20.11 -37.32 3.27
N GLY A 75 -20.90 -37.97 2.41
CA GLY A 75 -22.19 -37.47 1.95
C GLY A 75 -23.29 -37.88 2.91
N THR A 76 -24.19 -36.95 3.21
CA THR A 76 -25.52 -37.26 3.75
C THR A 76 -26.57 -36.49 2.96
N SER A 77 -27.40 -37.28 2.29
CA SER A 77 -28.64 -36.92 1.60
C SER A 77 -29.82 -36.72 2.58
N HIS A 78 -30.82 -35.94 2.13
CA HIS A 78 -32.25 -35.81 2.52
C HIS A 78 -32.59 -34.32 2.69
N GLY A 79 -33.62 -33.72 2.12
CA GLY A 79 -34.72 -34.18 1.27
C GLY A 79 -35.44 -32.94 0.69
N ALA A 80 -36.18 -33.13 -0.39
CA ALA A 80 -36.82 -32.08 -1.17
C ALA A 80 -38.19 -31.65 -0.60
N SER A 81 -38.51 -30.36 -0.74
CA SER A 81 -39.87 -29.87 -1.01
C SER A 81 -39.77 -28.50 -1.69
N GLY A 82 -40.31 -28.39 -2.89
CA GLY A 82 -40.14 -27.22 -3.76
C GLY A 82 -41.17 -26.11 -3.59
N SER A 83 -40.87 -24.95 -4.18
CA SER A 83 -41.86 -24.17 -4.94
C SER A 83 -41.14 -23.29 -5.97
N SER A 84 -41.78 -23.19 -7.12
CA SER A 84 -41.44 -22.53 -8.38
C SER A 84 -41.05 -21.05 -8.33
N GLY A 85 -40.11 -20.65 -9.19
CA GLY A 85 -39.85 -19.27 -9.61
C GLY A 85 -38.90 -19.22 -10.81
N SER A 86 -39.35 -18.60 -11.90
CA SER A 86 -38.85 -18.65 -13.28
C SER A 86 -37.51 -17.95 -13.57
N SER A 87 -36.77 -18.52 -14.54
CA SER A 87 -35.84 -17.92 -15.53
C SER A 87 -34.69 -17.02 -15.03
N SER A 88 -33.42 -17.25 -15.39
CA SER A 88 -32.89 -17.03 -16.74
C SER A 88 -31.54 -17.72 -16.92
N GLU A 89 -31.34 -18.37 -18.07
CA GLU A 89 -30.07 -18.97 -18.50
C GLU A 89 -29.00 -17.90 -18.76
N VAL A 90 -27.80 -18.11 -18.22
CA VAL A 90 -26.58 -17.43 -18.68
C VAL A 90 -25.57 -18.52 -19.05
N THR A 91 -25.33 -18.62 -20.35
CA THR A 91 -24.37 -19.49 -21.01
C THR A 91 -22.96 -19.16 -20.54
N GLN A 92 -22.27 -20.08 -19.87
CA GLN A 92 -20.85 -19.95 -19.59
C GLN A 92 -20.04 -20.30 -20.83
N GLN A 93 -19.33 -19.32 -21.38
CA GLN A 93 -18.29 -19.52 -22.39
C GLN A 93 -16.96 -19.76 -21.68
N SER A 94 -16.47 -21.00 -21.79
CA SER A 94 -15.17 -21.45 -21.31
C SER A 94 -14.05 -21.02 -22.27
N PHE A 95 -13.03 -20.32 -21.77
CA PHE A 95 -11.78 -20.08 -22.48
C PHE A 95 -10.77 -21.19 -22.15
N PRO A 96 -10.06 -21.75 -23.15
CA PRO A 96 -9.11 -22.84 -22.92
C PRO A 96 -7.76 -22.35 -22.39
N THR A 97 -7.24 -23.09 -21.43
CA THR A 97 -5.86 -23.09 -20.92
C THR A 97 -4.88 -23.52 -22.01
N GLN A 98 -3.86 -22.70 -22.29
CA GLN A 98 -2.67 -23.11 -23.04
C GLN A 98 -1.67 -23.79 -22.10
N VAL A 99 -1.26 -24.99 -22.48
CA VAL A 99 -0.17 -25.76 -21.89
C VAL A 99 0.95 -25.80 -22.92
N ASP A 100 2.13 -25.33 -22.55
CA ASP A 100 3.37 -25.56 -23.27
C ASP A 100 3.90 -26.97 -23.01
N ASN A 101 4.26 -27.69 -24.09
CA ASN A 101 5.61 -28.21 -24.38
C ASN A 101 5.63 -29.57 -25.08
N ASN A 102 6.28 -29.52 -26.26
CA ASN A 102 7.37 -30.39 -26.69
C ASN A 102 7.06 -31.85 -27.07
N SER A 103 7.24 -32.17 -28.36
CA SER A 103 7.87 -33.44 -28.74
C SER A 103 8.63 -33.29 -30.07
N ASN A 104 9.85 -33.81 -30.03
CA ASN A 104 10.83 -33.91 -31.10
C ASN A 104 10.68 -35.28 -31.80
N THR A 105 11.35 -35.40 -32.96
CA THR A 105 11.76 -36.60 -33.70
C THR A 105 10.86 -37.19 -34.79
N SER A 106 11.42 -37.20 -36.02
CA SER A 106 11.64 -38.32 -36.96
C SER A 106 11.51 -37.82 -38.42
N GLN A 107 12.62 -37.56 -39.13
CA GLN A 107 13.46 -38.44 -39.97
C GLN A 107 12.82 -39.01 -41.25
N ASN A 108 13.64 -38.94 -42.32
CA ASN A 108 13.59 -39.56 -43.66
C ASN A 108 12.89 -38.73 -44.76
N ASN A 109 13.41 -38.54 -45.98
CA ASN A 109 14.49 -39.22 -46.71
C ASN A 109 15.00 -38.36 -47.90
N VAL A 110 16.33 -38.34 -48.06
CA VAL A 110 17.15 -38.50 -49.30
C VAL A 110 16.81 -37.77 -50.61
N GLY A 111 17.80 -37.03 -51.13
CA GLY A 111 17.96 -36.68 -52.55
C GLY A 111 19.10 -35.68 -52.83
N LYS A 112 20.31 -36.18 -53.12
CA LYS A 112 21.55 -35.43 -53.48
C LYS A 112 21.69 -35.38 -55.03
N PRO A 113 22.79 -34.87 -55.64
CA PRO A 113 23.02 -33.51 -56.16
C PRO A 113 23.37 -33.49 -57.69
N SER A 114 23.62 -32.30 -58.28
CA SER A 114 24.65 -32.06 -59.33
C SER A 114 24.54 -30.62 -59.85
N SER A 115 25.53 -29.75 -59.60
CA SER A 115 26.63 -29.35 -60.52
C SER A 115 26.21 -28.56 -61.77
N GLY A 116 26.76 -27.36 -61.98
CA GLY A 116 26.61 -26.64 -63.23
C GLY A 116 27.18 -25.23 -63.21
N SER A 117 28.38 -25.12 -63.74
CA SER A 117 29.27 -23.97 -63.95
C SER A 117 28.76 -22.92 -64.97
N ASP A 118 28.87 -21.65 -64.58
CA ASP A 118 29.70 -20.59 -65.24
C ASP A 118 29.14 -19.73 -66.41
N VAL A 119 29.62 -18.47 -66.39
CA VAL A 119 29.80 -17.46 -67.47
C VAL A 119 28.74 -16.36 -67.74
N SER A 120 29.20 -15.11 -67.52
CA SER A 120 29.11 -13.85 -68.33
C SER A 120 28.43 -12.58 -67.77
N GLN A 121 29.32 -11.63 -67.43
CA GLN A 121 29.40 -10.19 -67.74
C GLN A 121 28.12 -9.35 -68.02
N GLY A 122 28.00 -8.22 -67.30
CA GLY A 122 27.14 -7.09 -67.71
C GLY A 122 26.98 -5.95 -66.70
N SER A 123 27.97 -5.05 -66.66
CA SER A 123 28.00 -3.62 -66.22
C SER A 123 26.90 -2.98 -65.33
N ALA A 124 27.39 -2.41 -64.20
CA ALA A 124 27.11 -1.10 -63.59
C ALA A 124 25.72 -0.72 -63.02
N GLY A 125 25.70 -0.46 -61.71
CA GLY A 125 24.73 0.44 -61.06
C GLY A 125 24.59 0.21 -59.55
N GLN A 126 25.09 1.17 -58.75
CA GLN A 126 24.56 1.70 -57.46
C GLN A 126 23.60 0.79 -56.65
N SER A 127 23.67 0.60 -55.34
CA SER A 127 24.19 1.40 -54.23
C SER A 127 23.98 0.57 -52.95
N ASN A 128 24.87 0.72 -51.97
CA ASN A 128 24.64 0.23 -50.60
C ASN A 128 23.31 0.77 -50.04
N ALA A 129 22.38 -0.13 -49.73
CA ALA A 129 21.27 0.17 -48.83
C ALA A 129 21.47 -0.68 -47.57
N SER A 130 22.19 -0.10 -46.62
CA SER A 130 22.14 -0.47 -45.22
C SER A 130 20.68 -0.39 -44.75
N ASN A 131 20.15 -1.50 -44.23
CA ASN A 131 18.89 -1.55 -43.49
C ASN A 131 19.01 -0.68 -42.23
N ASN A 132 18.72 0.61 -42.38
CA ASN A 132 18.34 1.45 -41.27
C ASN A 132 16.88 1.10 -40.93
N ASN A 133 16.70 0.15 -40.01
CA ASN A 133 15.56 0.22 -39.12
C ASN A 133 15.76 1.50 -38.31
N THR A 134 15.20 2.61 -38.82
CA THR A 134 14.97 3.82 -38.03
C THR A 134 13.96 3.45 -36.96
N GLU A 135 14.47 2.92 -35.86
CA GLU A 135 13.84 3.04 -34.56
C GLU A 135 13.47 4.52 -34.41
N ALA A 136 12.17 4.77 -34.25
CA ALA A 136 11.66 6.13 -34.16
C ALA A 136 12.45 6.88 -33.07
N PRO A 137 12.87 8.13 -33.33
CA PRO A 137 13.71 8.87 -32.39
C PRO A 137 13.05 8.93 -31.01
N PRO A 138 13.85 9.00 -29.92
CA PRO A 138 13.32 9.18 -28.57
C PRO A 138 12.52 10.49 -28.52
N VAL A 139 11.23 10.39 -28.18
CA VAL A 139 10.29 11.50 -28.02
C VAL A 139 10.16 11.77 -26.53
N TYR A 140 10.37 12.96 -25.93
CA TYR A 140 10.92 14.25 -26.37
C TYR A 140 11.26 15.05 -25.10
N LYS A 141 12.05 16.13 -25.26
CA LYS A 141 12.08 17.27 -24.34
C LYS A 141 11.00 18.27 -24.79
N GLY A 142 9.75 18.06 -24.40
CA GLY A 142 8.64 19.00 -24.57
C GLY A 142 7.62 18.62 -25.66
N ASP A 143 6.77 17.64 -25.33
CA ASP A 143 5.40 17.45 -25.82
C ASP A 143 4.62 16.91 -24.61
N CYS A 144 3.36 17.31 -24.42
CA CYS A 144 2.59 16.94 -23.22
C CYS A 144 2.05 15.50 -23.28
N VAL A 145 2.77 14.62 -23.97
CA VAL A 145 2.51 13.19 -24.08
C VAL A 145 3.80 12.45 -23.70
N LEU A 146 3.73 11.63 -22.66
CA LEU A 146 4.82 10.80 -22.18
C LEU A 146 4.55 9.36 -22.62
N THR A 147 5.46 8.78 -23.41
CA THR A 147 5.35 7.39 -23.91
C THR A 147 6.74 6.77 -24.07
N ARG A 148 6.82 5.45 -24.27
CA ARG A 148 8.09 4.68 -24.37
C ARG A 148 8.94 4.90 -23.12
N ASP A 149 10.23 5.21 -23.24
CA ASP A 149 11.10 5.36 -22.07
C ASP A 149 11.03 6.74 -21.43
N TYR A 150 10.77 6.79 -20.12
CA TYR A 150 10.76 8.02 -19.35
C TYR A 150 12.17 8.57 -19.14
N ILE A 151 12.38 9.82 -19.56
CA ILE A 151 13.63 10.54 -19.31
C ILE A 151 13.53 11.27 -17.96
N ASN A 152 14.45 10.97 -17.04
CA ASN A 152 14.50 11.65 -15.76
C ASN A 152 14.68 13.17 -15.93
N GLY A 153 13.89 13.95 -15.20
CA GLY A 153 13.88 15.41 -15.28
C GLY A 153 13.06 15.98 -16.45
N THR A 154 12.26 15.16 -17.13
CA THR A 154 11.29 15.63 -18.14
C THR A 154 10.44 16.77 -17.57
N ASN A 155 10.38 17.88 -18.30
CA ASN A 155 9.72 19.10 -17.86
C ASN A 155 8.33 19.23 -18.48
N VAL A 156 7.30 18.95 -17.67
CA VAL A 156 5.88 19.08 -18.04
C VAL A 156 5.23 20.35 -17.46
N ARG A 157 6.03 21.31 -16.95
CA ARG A 157 5.50 22.50 -16.24
C ARG A 157 4.59 23.38 -17.08
N LYS A 158 4.76 23.38 -18.41
CA LYS A 158 3.95 24.19 -19.33
C LYS A 158 2.70 23.45 -19.84
N CYS A 159 2.46 22.23 -19.36
CA CYS A 159 1.36 21.40 -19.82
C CYS A 159 0.14 21.55 -18.91
N ASP A 160 -0.97 21.98 -19.48
CA ASP A 160 -2.28 21.96 -18.82
C ASP A 160 -2.92 20.56 -18.89
N SER A 161 -2.58 19.77 -19.91
CA SER A 161 -3.02 18.39 -20.07
C SER A 161 -1.83 17.52 -20.44
N ILE A 162 -1.63 16.43 -19.71
CA ILE A 162 -0.52 15.50 -19.87
C ILE A 162 -1.11 14.11 -20.10
N ILE A 163 -0.76 13.47 -21.20
CA ILE A 163 -1.10 12.06 -21.45
C ILE A 163 0.11 11.21 -21.12
N ILE A 164 -0.06 10.14 -20.36
CA ILE A 164 0.96 9.16 -20.05
C ILE A 164 0.48 7.84 -20.66
N ASP A 165 1.03 7.48 -21.81
CA ASP A 165 0.60 6.31 -22.58
C ASP A 165 1.73 5.30 -22.72
N SER A 166 1.53 4.13 -22.12
CA SER A 166 2.43 2.97 -22.30
C SER A 166 3.90 3.32 -22.00
N LEU A 167 4.12 4.04 -20.89
CA LEU A 167 5.42 4.57 -20.47
C LEU A 167 6.21 3.52 -19.67
N HIS A 168 7.48 3.32 -20.01
CA HIS A 168 8.45 2.58 -19.20
C HIS A 168 9.29 3.55 -18.38
N VAL A 169 9.18 3.49 -17.06
CA VAL A 169 10.01 4.27 -16.14
C VAL A 169 11.24 3.44 -15.77
N PRO A 170 12.48 3.91 -16.05
CA PRO A 170 13.68 3.13 -15.77
C PRO A 170 13.86 2.78 -14.28
N ALA A 171 14.63 1.73 -14.02
CA ALA A 171 14.96 1.30 -12.66
C ALA A 171 15.62 2.42 -11.84
N GLY A 172 15.15 2.63 -10.61
CA GLY A 172 15.68 3.68 -9.73
C GLY A 172 15.25 5.11 -10.10
N VAL A 173 14.31 5.27 -11.04
CA VAL A 173 13.81 6.58 -11.48
C VAL A 173 12.36 6.78 -11.02
N THR A 174 12.07 7.98 -10.51
CA THR A 174 10.70 8.41 -10.17
C THR A 174 10.03 9.09 -11.36
N LEU A 175 8.81 8.68 -11.70
CA LEU A 175 7.90 9.49 -12.52
C LEU A 175 7.49 10.72 -11.72
N ASN A 176 8.08 11.86 -12.06
CA ASN A 176 8.05 13.06 -11.22
C ASN A 176 7.03 14.08 -11.76
N LEU A 177 5.86 14.13 -11.12
CA LEU A 177 4.74 15.00 -11.43
C LEU A 177 4.58 16.10 -10.36
N THR A 178 5.70 16.67 -9.90
CA THR A 178 5.68 17.68 -8.81
C THR A 178 5.70 19.13 -9.29
N LYS A 179 5.93 19.35 -10.59
CA LYS A 179 6.02 20.68 -11.21
C LYS A 179 4.91 20.89 -12.23
N LEU A 180 3.71 20.45 -11.92
CA LEU A 180 2.53 20.64 -12.76
C LEU A 180 2.02 22.08 -12.66
N ALA A 181 1.33 22.55 -13.70
CA ALA A 181 0.52 23.76 -13.59
C ALA A 181 -0.66 23.50 -12.64
N ASP A 182 -1.12 24.54 -11.93
CA ASP A 182 -2.37 24.44 -11.17
C ASP A 182 -3.52 24.17 -12.16
N GLY A 183 -4.43 23.27 -11.81
CA GLY A 183 -5.51 22.87 -12.73
C GLY A 183 -5.12 21.80 -13.75
N ALA A 184 -3.86 21.34 -13.76
CA ALA A 184 -3.41 20.41 -14.77
C ALA A 184 -4.13 19.05 -14.71
N THR A 185 -4.38 18.48 -15.88
CA THR A 185 -4.90 17.12 -16.04
C THR A 185 -3.76 16.16 -16.40
N VAL A 186 -3.70 15.01 -15.75
CA VAL A 186 -2.82 13.88 -16.09
C VAL A 186 -3.69 12.68 -16.43
N SER A 187 -3.59 12.14 -17.64
CA SER A 187 -4.35 10.96 -18.08
C SER A 187 -3.42 9.79 -18.32
N PHE A 188 -3.57 8.73 -17.53
CA PHE A 188 -2.91 7.45 -17.78
C PHE A 188 -3.68 6.66 -18.84
N GLN A 189 -2.94 6.17 -19.82
CA GLN A 189 -3.40 5.34 -20.93
C GLN A 189 -2.43 4.16 -21.12
N GLY A 190 -2.90 3.09 -21.76
CA GLY A 190 -2.12 1.87 -21.94
C GLY A 190 -1.60 1.31 -20.61
N THR A 191 -0.36 0.79 -20.61
CA THR A 191 0.28 0.23 -19.40
C THR A 191 1.62 0.91 -19.12
N THR A 192 1.70 1.63 -18.02
CA THR A 192 2.96 2.18 -17.48
C THR A 192 3.65 1.13 -16.63
N THR A 193 4.96 0.91 -16.83
CA THR A 193 5.77 -0.04 -16.05
C THR A 193 6.94 0.66 -15.38
N PHE A 194 7.50 0.02 -14.35
CA PHE A 194 8.64 0.55 -13.59
C PHE A 194 9.75 -0.50 -13.52
N GLY A 195 10.96 -0.12 -13.90
CA GLY A 195 12.13 -0.98 -13.79
C GLY A 195 12.37 -1.41 -12.33
N PRO A 196 12.54 -2.71 -12.05
CA PRO A 196 12.73 -3.18 -10.68
C PRO A 196 14.08 -2.77 -10.10
N MET A 197 14.08 -2.27 -8.86
CA MET A 197 15.30 -1.95 -8.09
C MET A 197 14.96 -1.90 -6.60
N LEU A 198 15.90 -2.27 -5.72
CA LEU A 198 15.77 -2.00 -4.28
C LEU A 198 16.28 -0.58 -3.99
N TRP A 199 15.39 0.34 -3.63
CA TRP A 199 15.66 1.75 -3.34
C TRP A 199 14.48 2.39 -2.61
N ASP A 200 14.67 3.59 -2.05
CA ASP A 200 13.66 4.27 -1.21
C ASP A 200 12.45 4.79 -2.00
N GLY A 201 12.59 4.96 -3.33
CA GLY A 201 11.53 5.43 -4.20
C GLY A 201 11.16 6.91 -4.00
N PRO A 202 9.91 7.30 -4.31
CA PRO A 202 8.78 6.49 -4.80
C PRO A 202 8.84 6.18 -6.31
N LEU A 203 7.97 5.30 -6.81
CA LEU A 203 7.80 5.07 -8.26
C LEU A 203 7.14 6.29 -8.94
N VAL A 204 6.06 6.82 -8.35
CA VAL A 204 5.36 8.02 -8.81
C VAL A 204 5.32 9.06 -7.68
N LYS A 205 5.60 10.32 -8.00
CA LYS A 205 5.50 11.44 -7.05
C LYS A 205 4.62 12.56 -7.62
N LEU A 206 3.58 12.93 -6.88
CA LEU A 206 2.61 13.96 -7.27
C LEU A 206 2.57 15.10 -6.24
N GLN A 207 2.53 16.33 -6.74
CA GLN A 207 2.34 17.55 -5.96
C GLN A 207 1.68 18.63 -6.84
N GLY A 208 0.73 19.38 -6.29
CA GLY A 208 0.08 20.50 -6.99
C GLY A 208 -1.31 20.81 -6.47
N ASN A 209 -1.97 21.79 -7.08
CA ASN A 209 -3.33 22.21 -6.70
C ASN A 209 -4.29 22.04 -7.87
N ASN A 210 -5.56 21.74 -7.55
CA ASN A 210 -6.64 21.63 -8.54
C ASN A 210 -6.35 20.58 -9.62
N LEU A 211 -5.60 19.52 -9.30
CA LEU A 211 -5.19 18.52 -10.27
C LEU A 211 -6.32 17.55 -10.57
N THR A 212 -6.38 17.10 -11.83
CA THR A 212 -7.19 15.95 -12.23
C THR A 212 -6.29 14.84 -12.74
N VAL A 213 -6.20 13.72 -12.04
CA VAL A 213 -5.44 12.55 -12.49
C VAL A 213 -6.43 11.44 -12.84
N THR A 214 -6.41 10.96 -14.07
CA THR A 214 -7.46 10.08 -14.61
C THR A 214 -6.91 8.89 -15.41
N GLY A 215 -7.74 7.86 -15.63
CA GLY A 215 -7.43 6.67 -16.42
C GLY A 215 -8.13 6.62 -17.80
N PRO A 216 -8.30 5.43 -18.42
CA PRO A 216 -8.36 4.10 -17.79
C PRO A 216 -7.04 3.31 -17.72
N GLY A 217 -5.89 3.95 -17.96
CA GLY A 217 -4.59 3.27 -18.01
C GLY A 217 -4.23 2.49 -16.75
N THR A 218 -3.24 1.61 -16.90
CA THR A 218 -2.73 0.75 -15.83
C THR A 218 -1.30 1.15 -15.47
N LEU A 219 -1.00 1.19 -14.17
CA LEU A 219 0.36 1.30 -13.66
C LEU A 219 0.73 -0.06 -13.04
N ASP A 220 1.69 -0.77 -13.63
CA ASP A 220 2.15 -2.06 -13.13
C ASP A 220 3.48 -1.90 -12.38
N GLY A 221 3.43 -2.12 -11.07
CA GLY A 221 4.56 -1.98 -10.15
C GLY A 221 5.57 -3.13 -10.22
N GLN A 222 5.32 -4.17 -11.02
CA GLN A 222 6.22 -5.31 -11.23
C GLN A 222 6.56 -6.04 -9.91
N GLY A 223 5.58 -6.14 -9.00
CA GLY A 223 5.73 -6.65 -7.63
C GLY A 223 6.31 -8.06 -7.51
N ALA A 224 6.10 -8.92 -8.50
CA ALA A 224 6.63 -10.29 -8.51
C ALA A 224 8.15 -10.36 -8.33
N TRP A 225 8.88 -9.34 -8.78
CA TRP A 225 10.33 -9.25 -8.56
C TRP A 225 10.67 -8.92 -7.10
N TYR A 226 9.83 -8.15 -6.41
CA TYR A 226 10.08 -7.65 -5.06
C TYR A 226 9.63 -8.61 -3.95
N TRP A 227 8.49 -9.29 -4.12
CA TRP A 227 7.87 -10.06 -3.05
C TRP A 227 8.77 -11.17 -2.46
N PRO A 228 9.59 -11.89 -3.23
CA PRO A 228 10.52 -12.89 -2.68
C PRO A 228 11.53 -12.36 -1.67
N TYR A 229 11.84 -11.05 -1.69
CA TYR A 229 12.78 -10.43 -0.73
C TYR A 229 12.16 -10.19 0.66
N GLY A 230 10.84 -10.27 0.79
CA GLY A 230 10.14 -10.10 2.07
C GLY A 230 10.29 -8.69 2.67
N GLN A 231 10.41 -8.62 4.01
CA GLN A 231 10.34 -7.38 4.77
C GLN A 231 11.70 -6.73 5.06
N ASN A 232 12.81 -7.45 4.88
CA ASN A 232 14.16 -7.01 5.28
C ASN A 232 14.89 -6.20 4.18
N VAL A 233 14.14 -5.66 3.22
CA VAL A 233 14.68 -4.87 2.12
C VAL A 233 13.90 -3.57 1.97
N THR A 234 14.60 -2.53 1.55
CA THR A 234 13.98 -1.29 1.12
C THR A 234 13.25 -1.49 -0.21
N ARG A 235 11.98 -1.10 -0.23
CA ARG A 235 11.13 -1.14 -1.43
C ARG A 235 10.51 0.25 -1.65
N PRO A 236 10.46 0.74 -2.90
CA PRO A 236 9.90 2.05 -3.17
C PRO A 236 8.39 2.06 -2.87
N VAL A 237 7.87 3.13 -2.28
CA VAL A 237 6.41 3.32 -2.27
C VAL A 237 5.93 3.49 -3.72
N PHE A 238 4.77 2.92 -4.06
CA PHE A 238 4.24 3.04 -5.43
C PHE A 238 3.94 4.50 -5.77
N PHE A 239 3.02 5.12 -5.04
CA PHE A 239 2.47 6.43 -5.38
C PHE A 239 2.52 7.36 -4.17
N LYS A 240 3.35 8.41 -4.24
CA LYS A 240 3.49 9.40 -3.17
C LYS A 240 2.78 10.71 -3.53
N LEU A 241 1.75 11.04 -2.77
CA LEU A 241 1.06 12.33 -2.80
C LEU A 241 1.60 13.19 -1.67
N ASN A 242 2.14 14.37 -2.01
CA ASN A 242 2.57 15.31 -1.00
C ASN A 242 2.21 16.73 -1.39
N ARG A 243 1.39 17.42 -0.58
CA ARG A 243 0.82 18.74 -0.91
C ARG A 243 0.02 18.69 -2.22
N VAL A 244 -0.86 17.70 -2.31
CA VAL A 244 -1.87 17.60 -3.36
C VAL A 244 -3.15 18.18 -2.78
N ASN A 245 -3.61 19.30 -3.31
CA ASN A 245 -4.73 20.05 -2.73
C ASN A 245 -5.85 20.25 -3.74
N ASN A 246 -7.11 20.21 -3.30
CA ASN A 246 -8.29 20.46 -4.15
C ASN A 246 -8.31 19.59 -5.41
N SER A 247 -7.82 18.36 -5.32
CA SER A 247 -7.51 17.52 -6.48
C SER A 247 -8.37 16.26 -6.51
N THR A 248 -8.46 15.63 -7.69
CA THR A 248 -9.13 14.35 -7.87
C THR A 248 -8.22 13.36 -8.58
N LEU A 249 -8.11 12.15 -8.05
CA LEU A 249 -7.50 11.00 -8.69
C LEU A 249 -8.59 9.95 -8.95
N SER A 250 -8.78 9.51 -10.19
CA SER A 250 -9.86 8.58 -10.50
C SER A 250 -9.68 7.67 -11.71
N GLY A 251 -10.31 6.50 -11.68
CA GLY A 251 -10.58 5.69 -12.88
C GLY A 251 -9.38 5.01 -13.52
N PHE A 252 -8.24 4.87 -12.83
CA PHE A 252 -7.07 4.13 -13.32
C PHE A 252 -6.75 2.92 -12.44
N ASN A 253 -5.92 2.01 -12.96
CA ASN A 253 -5.58 0.76 -12.29
C ASN A 253 -4.12 0.77 -11.79
N LEU A 254 -3.89 0.17 -10.63
CA LEU A 254 -2.57 -0.19 -10.12
C LEU A 254 -2.49 -1.70 -9.99
N LEU A 255 -1.51 -2.32 -10.65
CA LEU A 255 -1.28 -3.75 -10.62
C LEU A 255 0.04 -4.08 -9.93
N ASN A 256 0.06 -5.26 -9.30
CA ASN A 256 1.25 -5.87 -8.71
C ASN A 256 2.03 -4.90 -7.82
N MET A 257 1.33 -4.24 -6.89
CA MET A 257 1.97 -3.31 -5.97
C MET A 257 3.05 -4.04 -5.17
N LEU A 258 4.26 -3.50 -5.20
CA LEU A 258 5.46 -4.11 -4.66
C LEU A 258 5.62 -3.96 -3.13
N TYR A 259 4.93 -2.97 -2.57
CA TYR A 259 4.94 -2.52 -1.17
C TYR A 259 3.71 -1.60 -1.00
N ARG A 260 3.75 -0.64 -0.07
CA ARG A 260 2.70 0.34 0.19
C ARG A 260 2.35 1.10 -1.08
N THR A 261 1.04 1.21 -1.35
CA THR A 261 0.53 1.74 -2.61
C THR A 261 0.47 3.26 -2.58
N PHE A 262 -0.48 3.85 -1.85
CA PHE A 262 -0.56 5.31 -1.70
C PHE A 262 0.06 5.76 -0.38
N SER A 263 1.07 6.62 -0.45
CA SER A 263 1.52 7.40 0.71
C SER A 263 1.08 8.85 0.54
N ILE A 264 0.10 9.26 1.34
CA ILE A 264 -0.57 10.56 1.24
C ILE A 264 -0.17 11.40 2.44
N GLY A 265 0.48 12.53 2.19
CA GLY A 265 0.85 13.45 3.26
C GLY A 265 0.71 14.92 2.92
N ASN A 266 0.50 15.74 3.95
CA ASN A 266 0.36 17.21 3.83
C ASN A 266 -0.62 17.64 2.73
N SER A 267 -1.65 16.85 2.45
CA SER A 267 -2.60 17.04 1.34
C SER A 267 -3.96 17.42 1.90
N SER A 268 -4.76 18.15 1.13
CA SER A 268 -6.09 18.54 1.56
C SER A 268 -7.15 18.60 0.47
N TYR A 269 -8.42 18.50 0.84
CA TYR A 269 -9.57 18.59 -0.07
C TYR A 269 -9.38 17.72 -1.34
N THR A 270 -8.88 16.50 -1.15
CA THR A 270 -8.49 15.63 -2.26
C THR A 270 -9.32 14.36 -2.25
N THR A 271 -9.85 14.02 -3.43
CA THR A 271 -10.68 12.83 -3.63
C THR A 271 -9.92 11.78 -4.42
N ILE A 272 -9.90 10.54 -3.94
CA ILE A 272 -9.35 9.38 -4.64
C ILE A 272 -10.47 8.36 -4.81
N LYS A 273 -10.86 8.07 -6.05
CA LYS A 273 -12.05 7.26 -6.30
C LYS A 273 -11.96 6.37 -7.51
N GLU A 274 -12.78 5.32 -7.53
CA GLU A 274 -12.97 4.47 -8.72
C GLU A 274 -11.63 3.88 -9.22
N LEU A 275 -10.70 3.60 -8.30
CA LEU A 275 -9.44 2.93 -8.61
C LEU A 275 -9.55 1.42 -8.39
N LEU A 276 -8.82 0.66 -9.21
CA LEU A 276 -8.50 -0.74 -8.93
C LEU A 276 -7.06 -0.82 -8.42
N LEU A 277 -6.87 -1.33 -7.20
CA LEU A 277 -5.58 -1.71 -6.65
C LEU A 277 -5.56 -3.23 -6.58
N ASN A 278 -4.75 -3.88 -7.40
CA ASN A 278 -4.73 -5.35 -7.45
C ASN A 278 -3.32 -5.91 -7.34
N ALA A 279 -3.01 -6.43 -6.15
CA ALA A 279 -1.82 -7.20 -5.85
C ALA A 279 -2.15 -8.67 -5.54
N SER A 280 -3.29 -9.22 -5.98
CA SER A 280 -3.69 -10.61 -5.72
C SER A 280 -2.67 -11.65 -6.24
N ALA A 281 -1.91 -11.32 -7.28
CA ALA A 281 -0.79 -12.16 -7.74
C ALA A 281 0.30 -12.37 -6.68
N GLY A 282 0.32 -11.53 -5.63
CA GLY A 282 1.20 -11.63 -4.48
C GLY A 282 0.60 -12.38 -3.29
N ASP A 283 -0.60 -12.96 -3.38
CA ASP A 283 -1.22 -13.66 -2.27
C ASP A 283 -0.31 -14.78 -1.73
N GLY A 284 -0.19 -14.85 -0.40
CA GLY A 284 0.70 -15.77 0.29
C GLY A 284 2.19 -15.38 0.31
N LEU A 285 2.62 -14.42 -0.52
CA LEU A 285 4.03 -14.04 -0.66
C LEU A 285 4.31 -12.57 -0.33
N ALA A 286 3.56 -11.66 -0.95
CA ALA A 286 3.69 -10.22 -0.77
C ALA A 286 3.41 -9.80 0.68
N LYS A 287 4.11 -8.76 1.12
CA LYS A 287 4.00 -8.18 2.47
C LYS A 287 3.94 -6.66 2.40
N ASN A 288 3.10 -6.06 3.23
CA ASN A 288 2.97 -4.60 3.38
C ASN A 288 2.57 -3.91 2.07
N THR A 289 1.56 -4.46 1.40
CA THR A 289 0.96 -3.91 0.18
C THR A 289 -0.22 -2.99 0.52
N ASP A 290 -0.05 -2.14 1.53
CA ASP A 290 -1.06 -1.23 2.06
C ASP A 290 -1.74 -0.44 0.92
N GLY A 291 -3.06 -0.26 1.01
CA GLY A 291 -3.84 0.50 0.03
C GLY A 291 -3.55 1.99 0.16
N PHE A 292 -3.94 2.57 1.30
CA PHE A 292 -3.83 4.00 1.57
C PHE A 292 -3.21 4.30 2.93
N ASP A 293 -1.99 4.85 2.93
CA ASP A 293 -1.31 5.38 4.12
C ASP A 293 -1.52 6.88 4.23
N LEU A 294 -2.05 7.35 5.36
CA LEU A 294 -2.32 8.76 5.60
C LEU A 294 -1.49 9.31 6.76
N SER A 295 -0.76 10.39 6.48
CA SER A 295 -0.02 11.16 7.48
C SER A 295 -0.16 12.67 7.29
N LYS A 296 -0.77 13.34 8.27
CA LYS A 296 -0.96 14.80 8.33
C LYS A 296 -1.70 15.34 7.11
N ASN A 297 -2.92 14.88 6.89
CA ASN A 297 -3.83 15.40 5.86
C ASN A 297 -5.06 16.05 6.48
N ASP A 298 -5.87 16.72 5.65
CA ASP A 298 -7.15 17.30 6.07
C ASP A 298 -8.17 17.25 4.92
N HIS A 299 -9.40 16.77 5.15
CA HIS A 299 -10.42 16.66 4.09
C HIS A 299 -10.03 15.72 2.94
N ILE A 300 -9.62 14.48 3.26
CA ILE A 300 -9.35 13.44 2.26
C ILE A 300 -10.59 12.56 2.09
N THR A 301 -11.01 12.32 0.85
CA THR A 301 -12.10 11.39 0.52
C THR A 301 -11.56 10.23 -0.32
N ILE A 302 -11.72 9.00 0.15
CA ILE A 302 -11.32 7.77 -0.54
C ILE A 302 -12.56 6.91 -0.72
N THR A 303 -13.05 6.78 -1.96
CA THR A 303 -14.36 6.15 -2.18
C THR A 303 -14.49 5.32 -3.45
N ASN A 304 -15.33 4.28 -3.42
CA ASN A 304 -15.61 3.43 -4.58
C ASN A 304 -14.35 2.76 -5.18
N ASN A 305 -13.34 2.47 -4.36
CA ASN A 305 -12.15 1.76 -4.81
C ASN A 305 -12.28 0.26 -4.58
N THR A 306 -11.64 -0.54 -5.44
CA THR A 306 -11.54 -2.00 -5.28
C THR A 306 -10.09 -2.37 -4.99
N ILE A 307 -9.84 -3.02 -3.85
CA ILE A 307 -8.51 -3.21 -3.29
C ILE A 307 -8.31 -4.69 -2.96
N TYR A 308 -7.38 -5.32 -3.67
CA TYR A 308 -6.85 -6.66 -3.40
C TYR A 308 -5.40 -6.53 -2.95
N ASN A 309 -5.13 -6.80 -1.68
CA ASN A 309 -3.79 -6.66 -1.11
C ASN A 309 -3.54 -7.64 0.05
N GLN A 310 -2.41 -7.48 0.73
CA GLN A 310 -1.95 -8.36 1.81
C GLN A 310 -1.62 -7.58 3.10
N ASP A 311 -2.07 -6.32 3.19
CA ASP A 311 -1.93 -5.48 4.38
C ASP A 311 -3.10 -4.49 4.47
N ASP A 312 -3.00 -3.43 5.26
CA ASP A 312 -4.08 -2.49 5.54
C ASP A 312 -4.73 -1.93 4.27
N CYS A 313 -6.06 -1.90 4.23
CA CYS A 313 -6.83 -1.25 3.17
C CYS A 313 -6.72 0.27 3.34
N LEU A 314 -6.81 0.70 4.60
CA LEU A 314 -6.49 2.05 5.08
C LEU A 314 -5.56 1.90 6.29
N ALA A 315 -4.45 2.65 6.31
CA ALA A 315 -3.58 2.82 7.46
C ALA A 315 -3.45 4.32 7.76
N MET A 316 -4.25 4.82 8.70
CA MET A 316 -4.31 6.25 9.01
C MET A 316 -3.49 6.57 10.26
N GLN A 317 -2.22 6.99 10.09
CA GLN A 317 -1.36 7.38 11.21
C GLN A 317 -1.67 8.80 11.70
N SER A 318 -2.08 9.71 10.81
CA SER A 318 -2.64 11.01 11.16
C SER A 318 -3.39 11.62 9.99
N SER A 319 -4.56 12.20 10.24
CA SER A 319 -5.33 13.01 9.28
C SER A 319 -6.60 13.53 9.95
N THR A 320 -7.16 14.62 9.44
CA THR A 320 -8.42 15.18 9.91
C THR A 320 -9.50 15.15 8.82
N ASN A 321 -10.77 15.06 9.22
CA ASN A 321 -11.94 15.15 8.32
C ASN A 321 -11.85 14.17 7.14
N THR A 322 -11.53 12.90 7.41
CA THR A 322 -11.31 11.89 6.37
C THR A 322 -12.55 11.04 6.15
N ILE A 323 -12.92 10.82 4.89
CA ILE A 323 -14.02 9.93 4.50
C ILE A 323 -13.43 8.72 3.76
N PHE A 324 -13.74 7.53 4.23
CA PHE A 324 -13.40 6.26 3.59
C PHE A 324 -14.68 5.45 3.37
N SER A 325 -15.23 5.51 2.16
CA SER A 325 -16.59 5.02 1.91
C SER A 325 -16.76 4.15 0.68
N ASN A 326 -17.63 3.14 0.77
CA ASN A 326 -18.01 2.28 -0.36
C ASN A 326 -16.80 1.60 -1.05
N ASN A 327 -15.72 1.35 -0.31
CA ASN A 327 -14.57 0.61 -0.84
C ASN A 327 -14.77 -0.89 -0.63
N TYR A 328 -14.19 -1.68 -1.54
CA TYR A 328 -14.08 -3.12 -1.42
C TYR A 328 -12.65 -3.48 -1.03
N CYS A 329 -12.47 -4.11 0.12
CA CYS A 329 -11.17 -4.53 0.65
C CYS A 329 -11.13 -6.06 0.71
N HIS A 330 -10.16 -6.69 0.05
CA HIS A 330 -10.01 -8.15 0.00
C HIS A 330 -8.57 -8.58 0.30
N GLY A 331 -8.42 -9.63 1.13
CA GLY A 331 -7.10 -10.16 1.53
C GLY A 331 -6.34 -9.28 2.54
N SER A 332 -7.00 -8.22 3.00
CA SER A 332 -6.39 -7.08 3.69
C SER A 332 -6.16 -7.33 5.19
N HIS A 333 -5.48 -6.40 5.86
CA HIS A 333 -5.50 -6.25 7.32
C HIS A 333 -6.62 -5.32 7.83
N GLY A 334 -7.54 -4.92 6.96
CA GLY A 334 -8.75 -4.18 7.33
C GLY A 334 -8.60 -2.66 7.21
N ILE A 335 -9.51 -1.94 7.86
CA ILE A 335 -9.53 -0.48 7.89
C ILE A 335 -8.95 -0.04 9.24
N SER A 336 -7.72 0.46 9.20
CA SER A 336 -6.90 0.71 10.38
C SER A 336 -6.66 2.20 10.64
N VAL A 337 -6.87 2.62 11.88
CA VAL A 337 -6.18 3.77 12.47
C VAL A 337 -4.87 3.29 13.09
N GLY A 338 -3.77 3.92 12.69
CA GLY A 338 -2.44 3.70 13.22
C GLY A 338 -1.51 2.85 12.34
N SER A 339 -0.39 2.34 12.87
CA SER A 339 0.04 2.50 14.27
C SER A 339 0.30 3.97 14.60
N LEU A 340 -0.43 4.52 15.58
CA LEU A 340 -0.35 5.94 15.94
C LEU A 340 0.36 6.13 17.26
N GLY A 341 1.25 7.12 17.31
CA GLY A 341 1.93 7.56 18.53
C GLY A 341 3.23 8.30 18.20
N GLY A 342 3.54 9.34 18.99
CA GLY A 342 4.83 10.04 18.95
C GLY A 342 5.23 10.57 20.33
N PRO A 343 6.35 11.32 20.41
CA PRO A 343 6.82 11.88 21.68
C PRO A 343 5.84 12.89 22.29
N GLU A 344 4.98 13.49 21.46
CA GLU A 344 3.99 14.48 21.85
C GLU A 344 2.73 14.39 20.97
N ARG A 345 1.64 15.00 21.44
CA ARG A 345 0.40 15.18 20.68
C ARG A 345 0.54 16.40 19.76
N ASN A 346 0.52 16.18 18.45
CA ASN A 346 0.55 17.22 17.42
C ASN A 346 -0.14 16.72 16.14
N ALA A 347 -0.05 17.47 15.04
CA ALA A 347 -0.71 17.13 13.77
C ALA A 347 -0.24 15.80 13.13
N PHE A 348 0.93 15.26 13.51
CA PHE A 348 1.44 13.97 13.03
C PHE A 348 0.98 12.78 13.87
N THR A 349 0.40 13.04 15.05
CA THR A 349 -0.06 12.04 16.02
C THR A 349 -1.54 12.23 16.34
N THR A 350 -2.30 12.86 15.43
CA THR A 350 -3.72 13.13 15.60
C THR A 350 -4.53 12.57 14.43
N VAL A 351 -5.56 11.80 14.79
CA VAL A 351 -6.69 11.42 13.94
C VAL A 351 -7.94 12.04 14.52
N SER A 352 -8.66 12.84 13.72
CA SER A 352 -9.93 13.44 14.14
C SER A 352 -10.93 13.51 13.00
N GLY A 353 -12.17 13.10 13.22
CA GLY A 353 -13.23 13.22 12.20
C GLY A 353 -13.07 12.21 11.07
N LEU A 354 -12.80 10.95 11.41
CA LEU A 354 -12.77 9.84 10.44
C LEU A 354 -14.20 9.31 10.26
N THR A 355 -14.68 9.22 9.02
CA THR A 355 -15.93 8.53 8.68
C THR A 355 -15.64 7.35 7.77
N VAL A 356 -15.87 6.13 8.26
CA VAL A 356 -15.74 4.88 7.52
C VAL A 356 -17.13 4.30 7.26
N THR A 357 -17.64 4.35 6.04
CA THR A 357 -19.04 3.99 5.79
C THR A 357 -19.30 3.14 4.54
N GLY A 358 -20.17 2.14 4.63
CA GLY A 358 -20.62 1.37 3.47
C GLY A 358 -19.55 0.49 2.83
N ASN A 359 -18.43 0.22 3.52
CA ASN A 359 -17.35 -0.59 2.96
C ASN A 359 -17.67 -2.08 3.09
N THR A 360 -17.14 -2.86 2.15
CA THR A 360 -17.18 -4.34 2.18
C THR A 360 -15.77 -4.87 2.42
N ILE A 361 -15.59 -5.63 3.50
CA ILE A 361 -14.30 -6.16 3.94
C ILE A 361 -14.37 -7.69 3.89
N VAL A 362 -13.57 -8.31 3.03
CA VAL A 362 -13.69 -9.72 2.66
C VAL A 362 -12.36 -10.44 2.85
N ASN A 363 -12.39 -11.68 3.36
CA ASN A 363 -11.21 -12.55 3.47
C ASN A 363 -10.01 -11.82 4.09
N SER A 364 -10.27 -11.01 5.11
CA SER A 364 -9.32 -10.06 5.68
C SER A 364 -9.02 -10.43 7.12
N HIS A 365 -7.83 -10.07 7.60
CA HIS A 365 -7.43 -10.37 8.96
C HIS A 365 -8.26 -9.57 9.97
N ASN A 366 -8.50 -8.28 9.72
CA ASN A 366 -9.33 -7.45 10.58
C ASN A 366 -10.43 -6.75 9.78
N GLY A 367 -11.53 -6.41 10.46
CA GLY A 367 -12.54 -5.49 9.96
C GLY A 367 -12.13 -4.06 10.29
N ILE A 368 -12.59 -3.57 11.43
CA ILE A 368 -12.25 -2.26 11.98
C ILE A 368 -11.09 -2.42 12.95
N ARG A 369 -10.06 -1.57 12.83
CA ARG A 369 -8.88 -1.64 13.70
C ARG A 369 -8.39 -0.28 14.17
N ILE A 370 -8.06 -0.15 15.46
CA ILE A 370 -7.27 0.95 16.01
C ILE A 370 -6.06 0.35 16.73
N LYS A 371 -4.86 0.79 16.36
CA LYS A 371 -3.58 0.35 16.96
C LYS A 371 -2.75 1.56 17.40
N THR A 372 -2.50 1.72 18.69
CA THR A 372 -1.68 2.81 19.23
C THR A 372 -0.41 2.29 19.90
N ILE A 373 0.67 3.05 19.77
CA ILE A 373 2.02 2.61 20.12
C ILE A 373 2.28 2.79 21.62
N ILE A 374 2.82 1.76 22.26
CA ILE A 374 3.19 1.76 23.69
C ILE A 374 4.10 2.94 24.06
N GLY A 375 3.83 3.57 25.21
CA GLY A 375 4.61 4.69 25.75
C GLY A 375 4.54 6.01 24.97
N LEU A 376 3.84 6.05 23.83
CA LEU A 376 3.75 7.23 22.98
C LEU A 376 2.42 7.96 23.15
N LYS A 377 2.43 9.26 22.83
CA LYS A 377 1.29 10.20 22.96
C LYS A 377 0.65 10.47 21.61
N GLY A 378 -0.60 10.91 21.63
CA GLY A 378 -1.37 11.26 20.44
C GLY A 378 -2.86 11.38 20.75
N LEU A 379 -3.67 11.47 19.69
CA LEU A 379 -5.13 11.52 19.77
C LEU A 379 -5.76 10.74 18.62
N VAL A 380 -6.74 9.91 18.93
CA VAL A 380 -7.74 9.38 18.00
C VAL A 380 -9.10 9.81 18.54
N THR A 381 -9.82 10.64 17.79
CA THR A 381 -11.13 11.12 18.24
C THR A 381 -12.12 11.31 17.11
N ASN A 382 -13.42 11.33 17.44
CA ASN A 382 -14.51 11.55 16.47
C ASN A 382 -14.42 10.59 15.27
N ALA A 383 -14.16 9.30 15.53
CA ALA A 383 -14.11 8.28 14.49
C ALA A 383 -15.45 7.53 14.44
N VAL A 384 -16.08 7.50 13.27
CA VAL A 384 -17.39 6.89 13.04
C VAL A 384 -17.25 5.80 11.99
N TYR A 385 -17.63 4.58 12.34
CA TYR A 385 -17.73 3.45 11.45
C TYR A 385 -19.20 3.09 11.29
N ARG A 386 -19.76 3.25 10.07
CA ARG A 386 -21.19 3.06 9.84
C ARG A 386 -21.49 2.09 8.70
N ASN A 387 -22.43 1.17 8.89
CA ASN A 387 -22.96 0.31 7.82
C ASN A 387 -21.87 -0.43 7.03
N ASN A 388 -20.84 -0.94 7.70
CA ASN A 388 -19.79 -1.73 7.06
C ASN A 388 -20.15 -3.22 7.11
N VAL A 389 -19.78 -3.96 6.06
CA VAL A 389 -20.11 -5.38 5.91
C VAL A 389 -18.83 -6.21 5.93
N LEU A 390 -18.81 -7.25 6.74
CA LEU A 390 -17.71 -8.20 6.88
C LEU A 390 -18.07 -9.54 6.21
N SER A 391 -17.12 -10.17 5.54
CA SER A 391 -17.27 -11.53 5.04
C SER A 391 -15.99 -12.32 5.24
N ASN A 392 -16.05 -13.37 6.05
CA ASN A 392 -14.91 -14.23 6.35
C ASN A 392 -13.71 -13.43 6.89
N VAL A 393 -13.96 -12.58 7.89
CA VAL A 393 -12.94 -11.77 8.55
C VAL A 393 -12.43 -12.48 9.81
N THR A 394 -11.14 -12.41 10.13
CA THR A 394 -10.64 -13.09 11.35
C THR A 394 -11.07 -12.35 12.62
N HIS A 395 -10.85 -11.04 12.70
CA HIS A 395 -11.24 -10.19 13.85
C HIS A 395 -12.14 -9.03 13.39
N ALA A 396 -13.38 -8.96 13.86
CA ALA A 396 -14.32 -7.94 13.42
C ALA A 396 -13.95 -6.54 13.91
N ILE A 397 -13.73 -6.39 15.23
CA ILE A 397 -13.39 -5.13 15.89
C ILE A 397 -12.12 -5.34 16.73
N VAL A 398 -11.06 -4.60 16.38
CA VAL A 398 -9.75 -4.66 17.04
C VAL A 398 -9.40 -3.29 17.61
N MET A 399 -9.23 -3.17 18.93
CA MET A 399 -8.86 -1.92 19.59
C MET A 399 -7.70 -2.16 20.54
N HIS A 400 -6.49 -1.80 20.12
CA HIS A 400 -5.27 -2.12 20.84
C HIS A 400 -4.45 -0.86 21.12
N SER A 401 -4.08 -0.69 22.38
CA SER A 401 -3.16 0.37 22.82
C SER A 401 -1.85 -0.19 23.38
N ASP A 402 -1.48 -1.38 22.91
CA ASP A 402 -0.30 -2.16 23.28
C ASP A 402 0.60 -2.49 22.07
N TYR A 403 0.46 -1.75 20.95
CA TYR A 403 1.23 -2.02 19.75
C TYR A 403 2.72 -1.69 19.95
N ASN A 404 3.58 -2.68 19.74
CA ASN A 404 5.03 -2.52 19.77
C ASN A 404 5.57 -2.48 18.34
N LYS A 405 6.03 -1.30 17.92
CA LYS A 405 6.55 -1.07 16.57
C LYS A 405 7.80 -1.90 16.25
N THR A 406 8.68 -2.13 17.22
CA THR A 406 9.91 -2.93 17.04
C THR A 406 9.58 -4.41 16.85
N LYS A 407 8.58 -4.92 17.58
CA LYS A 407 8.08 -6.30 17.43
C LYS A 407 7.24 -6.48 16.16
N GLY A 408 6.62 -5.40 15.68
CA GLY A 408 5.62 -5.46 14.61
C GLY A 408 4.32 -6.13 15.06
N GLY A 409 3.91 -5.93 16.32
CA GLY A 409 2.71 -6.57 16.86
C GLY A 409 2.38 -6.17 18.30
N TYR A 410 1.39 -6.82 18.89
CA TYR A 410 0.87 -6.52 20.22
C TYR A 410 1.78 -7.05 21.34
N ALA A 411 1.97 -6.24 22.38
CA ALA A 411 2.82 -6.56 23.53
C ALA A 411 2.08 -7.32 24.65
N GLY A 412 0.75 -7.22 24.69
CA GLY A 412 -0.10 -7.73 25.77
C GLY A 412 -0.25 -6.76 26.96
N THR A 413 0.52 -5.66 26.99
CA THR A 413 0.44 -4.64 28.05
C THR A 413 0.11 -3.26 27.44
N PRO A 414 -1.11 -2.75 27.63
CA PRO A 414 -1.55 -1.50 27.02
C PRO A 414 -0.99 -0.30 27.76
N THR A 415 0.18 0.20 27.32
CA THR A 415 0.85 1.37 27.92
C THR A 415 0.91 2.57 26.99
N SER A 416 0.20 2.56 25.86
CA SER A 416 0.08 3.76 25.02
C SER A 416 -0.56 4.90 25.81
N LEU A 417 -0.10 6.12 25.55
CA LEU A 417 -0.62 7.38 26.10
C LEU A 417 -1.42 8.15 25.03
N VAL A 418 -1.81 7.48 23.95
CA VAL A 418 -2.69 8.05 22.92
C VAL A 418 -4.11 8.03 23.45
N GLU A 419 -4.73 9.20 23.56
CA GLU A 419 -6.15 9.33 23.88
C GLU A 419 -6.99 8.75 22.73
N ILE A 420 -7.91 7.82 23.01
CA ILE A 420 -8.84 7.22 22.05
C ILE A 420 -10.26 7.50 22.54
N THR A 421 -10.87 8.56 22.04
CA THR A 421 -12.14 9.08 22.56
C THR A 421 -13.20 9.25 21.48
N ASN A 422 -14.47 9.26 21.85
CA ASN A 422 -15.58 9.50 20.91
C ASN A 422 -15.52 8.62 19.65
N ILE A 423 -15.56 7.30 19.87
CA ILE A 423 -15.54 6.29 18.80
C ILE A 423 -16.94 5.73 18.65
N THR A 424 -17.49 5.77 17.45
CA THR A 424 -18.81 5.18 17.15
C THR A 424 -18.65 4.03 16.16
N ILE A 425 -19.20 2.87 16.47
CA ILE A 425 -19.41 1.77 15.51
C ILE A 425 -20.90 1.50 15.48
N ASP A 426 -21.52 1.70 14.32
CA ASP A 426 -22.97 1.59 14.17
C ASP A 426 -23.33 0.84 12.88
N GLY A 427 -24.00 -0.31 13.00
CA GLY A 427 -24.42 -1.10 11.84
C GLY A 427 -23.30 -1.93 11.23
N LEU A 428 -22.47 -2.58 12.05
CA LEU A 428 -21.49 -3.55 11.57
C LEU A 428 -22.17 -4.91 11.39
N THR A 429 -22.10 -5.49 10.19
CA THR A 429 -22.80 -6.74 9.87
C THR A 429 -21.90 -7.77 9.20
N GLY A 430 -22.33 -9.03 9.14
CA GLY A 430 -21.70 -10.06 8.32
C GLY A 430 -21.06 -11.20 9.14
N THR A 431 -19.90 -11.72 8.72
CA THR A 431 -19.26 -12.89 9.35
C THR A 431 -17.83 -12.63 9.80
N ALA A 432 -17.47 -13.14 10.98
CA ALA A 432 -16.11 -13.10 11.50
C ALA A 432 -15.74 -14.33 12.35
N GLY A 433 -14.45 -14.55 12.60
CA GLY A 433 -13.97 -15.53 13.58
C GLY A 433 -14.19 -15.03 15.01
N ASN A 434 -13.62 -13.87 15.33
CA ASN A 434 -13.70 -13.20 16.62
C ASN A 434 -14.42 -11.86 16.49
N LEU A 435 -15.41 -11.58 17.36
CA LEU A 435 -16.14 -10.31 17.35
C LEU A 435 -15.30 -9.16 17.94
N TYR A 436 -14.77 -9.36 19.14
CA TYR A 436 -14.01 -8.34 19.87
C TYR A 436 -12.60 -8.81 20.22
N ASP A 437 -11.61 -7.99 19.86
CA ASP A 437 -10.22 -8.10 20.31
C ASP A 437 -9.77 -6.74 20.83
N ILE A 438 -10.01 -6.51 22.12
CA ILE A 438 -9.80 -5.20 22.75
C ILE A 438 -8.82 -5.33 23.92
N VAL A 439 -7.69 -4.65 23.81
CA VAL A 439 -6.67 -4.49 24.85
C VAL A 439 -6.27 -3.02 24.89
N ALA A 440 -6.98 -2.25 25.72
CA ALA A 440 -6.85 -0.81 25.82
C ALA A 440 -6.31 -0.38 27.19
N ASN A 441 -5.66 0.78 27.21
CA ASN A 441 -5.23 1.44 28.43
C ASN A 441 -6.46 2.18 28.97
N PRO A 442 -7.01 1.78 30.13
CA PRO A 442 -8.25 2.37 30.65
C PRO A 442 -8.13 3.87 30.96
N ASP A 443 -6.91 4.38 31.15
CA ASP A 443 -6.68 5.80 31.50
C ASP A 443 -6.81 6.74 30.28
N VAL A 444 -6.85 6.21 29.07
CA VAL A 444 -6.81 7.02 27.83
C VAL A 444 -7.97 6.74 26.89
N VAL A 445 -8.96 5.96 27.31
CA VAL A 445 -10.14 5.63 26.50
C VAL A 445 -11.42 6.13 27.14
N SER A 446 -12.30 6.74 26.34
CA SER A 446 -13.61 7.21 26.80
C SER A 446 -14.61 7.31 25.63
N ASP A 447 -15.89 7.36 25.96
CA ASP A 447 -16.96 7.73 25.02
C ASP A 447 -17.04 6.86 23.76
N TRP A 448 -16.91 5.55 23.91
CA TRP A 448 -17.10 4.61 22.80
C TRP A 448 -18.56 4.15 22.74
N THR A 449 -19.17 4.14 21.56
CA THR A 449 -20.55 3.71 21.36
C THR A 449 -20.61 2.65 20.28
N PHE A 450 -20.92 1.41 20.64
CA PHE A 450 -21.11 0.30 19.70
C PHE A 450 -22.60 -0.07 19.66
N THR A 451 -23.24 0.12 18.51
CA THR A 451 -24.67 -0.16 18.29
C THR A 451 -24.88 -0.94 17.01
N ASN A 452 -25.99 -1.67 16.92
CA ASN A 452 -26.38 -2.41 15.72
C ASN A 452 -25.26 -3.33 15.20
N ILE A 453 -24.56 -4.02 16.10
CA ILE A 453 -23.53 -5.00 15.77
C ILE A 453 -24.21 -6.35 15.53
N VAL A 454 -24.34 -6.72 14.25
CA VAL A 454 -25.00 -7.96 13.80
C VAL A 454 -24.01 -8.80 13.01
N VAL A 455 -22.93 -9.19 13.68
CA VAL A 455 -21.88 -10.04 13.11
C VAL A 455 -22.04 -11.46 13.64
N ASN A 456 -22.27 -12.40 12.74
CA ASN A 456 -22.21 -13.83 13.05
C ASN A 456 -20.74 -14.22 13.27
N SER A 457 -20.35 -14.28 14.53
CA SER A 457 -18.98 -14.59 14.96
C SER A 457 -18.87 -16.00 15.51
N THR A 458 -17.70 -16.63 15.34
CA THR A 458 -17.44 -17.95 15.95
C THR A 458 -17.26 -17.83 17.47
N ILE A 459 -16.63 -16.75 17.93
CA ILE A 459 -16.50 -16.39 19.34
C ILE A 459 -16.75 -14.89 19.54
N ILE A 460 -17.23 -14.51 20.73
CA ILE A 460 -17.41 -13.10 21.11
C ILE A 460 -16.07 -12.40 21.35
N GLY A 461 -15.09 -13.11 21.90
CA GLY A 461 -13.75 -12.55 22.15
C GLY A 461 -13.56 -12.02 23.56
N LYS A 462 -12.60 -11.10 23.72
CA LYS A 462 -12.22 -10.53 25.01
C LYS A 462 -12.02 -9.02 24.90
N CYS A 463 -12.38 -8.34 25.97
CA CYS A 463 -12.14 -6.92 26.14
C CYS A 463 -11.46 -6.68 27.48
N SER A 464 -10.47 -5.81 27.48
CA SER A 464 -9.77 -5.34 28.66
C SER A 464 -9.45 -3.86 28.51
N GLY A 465 -9.86 -3.06 29.50
CA GLY A 465 -9.56 -1.64 29.59
C GLY A 465 -10.42 -0.76 28.68
N GLU A 466 -11.46 -1.30 28.06
CA GLU A 466 -12.49 -0.56 27.33
C GLU A 466 -13.32 0.37 28.24
N PRO A 467 -13.97 1.40 27.68
CA PRO A 467 -14.94 2.20 28.44
C PRO A 467 -16.10 1.36 28.97
N SER A 468 -16.54 1.64 30.20
CA SER A 468 -17.56 0.85 30.94
C SER A 468 -18.90 0.63 30.23
N ASN A 469 -19.24 1.45 29.23
CA ASN A 469 -20.47 1.34 28.45
C ASN A 469 -20.33 0.42 27.23
N VAL A 470 -19.12 0.03 26.86
CA VAL A 470 -18.86 -1.01 25.86
C VAL A 470 -18.99 -2.37 26.54
N LYS A 471 -19.86 -3.23 25.99
CA LYS A 471 -20.04 -4.60 26.47
C LYS A 471 -19.60 -5.59 25.42
N CYS A 472 -18.63 -6.39 25.80
CA CYS A 472 -18.29 -7.66 25.19
C CYS A 472 -18.92 -8.75 26.10
#